data_AF-A0A378C0I7-F1
#
_entry.id   AF-A0A378C0I7-F1
#
_cell.length_a   1.000
_cell.length_b   1.000
_cell.length_c   1.000
_cell.angle_alpha   90.00
_cell.angle_beta   90.00
_cell.angle_gamma   90.00
#
_symmetry.space_group_name_H-M   'P 1'
#
loop_
_entity.id
_entity.type
_entity.pdbx_description
1 polymer ?
#
loop_
_entity_poly.entity_id
_entity_poly.type
_entity_poly.pdbx_seq_one_letter_code
_entity_poly.pdbx_strand_id
1 'polypeptide(L)'
;MGVEHTQPERGRKLVIDIGGGSTELVIGEDFEPRLVESRRMGCVSFSQAYFPGGVINKENFQRARLAAVQKLETLAWQFRIQGWTVALGASGTIKAAQEVLVAMGEKDGFITPERLEMLVNELLKHKNFDALSLPGLSEDRKAVFAPGLAGLLSA
;
A
#
# COMPACT_ATOMS: atom_id res chain seq x y z
N MET A 1 11.84 -12.88 7.06
CA MET A 1 11.58 -14.17 7.74
C MET A 1 10.17 -14.69 7.45
N GLY A 2 9.08 -14.10 7.95
CA GLY A 2 7.72 -14.66 7.76
C GLY A 2 7.29 -14.85 6.29
N VAL A 3 7.52 -13.85 5.44
CA VAL A 3 7.18 -13.94 4.00
C VAL A 3 8.03 -14.99 3.28
N GLU A 4 9.36 -15.00 3.50
CA GLU A 4 10.28 -15.99 2.93
C GLU A 4 9.93 -17.44 3.27
N HIS A 5 9.38 -17.72 4.46
CA HIS A 5 8.95 -19.07 4.84
C HIS A 5 7.65 -19.53 4.19
N THR A 6 6.83 -18.60 3.69
CA THR A 6 5.47 -18.88 3.21
C THR A 6 5.32 -18.77 1.70
N GLN A 7 6.33 -18.21 1.02
CA GLN A 7 6.31 -17.89 -0.40
C GLN A 7 7.43 -18.65 -1.12
N PRO A 8 7.10 -19.61 -2.01
CA PRO A 8 8.06 -20.53 -2.64
C PRO A 8 8.89 -19.90 -3.77
N GLU A 9 8.66 -18.62 -4.10
CA GLU A 9 9.33 -17.91 -5.18
C GLU A 9 10.85 -17.87 -4.94
N ARG A 10 11.61 -18.13 -6.00
CA ARG A 10 13.07 -18.08 -5.98
C ARG A 10 13.59 -16.70 -6.36
N GLY A 11 14.79 -16.39 -5.90
CA GLY A 11 15.49 -15.14 -6.20
C GLY A 11 15.14 -14.00 -5.24
N ARG A 12 15.62 -12.81 -5.59
CA ARG A 12 15.52 -11.60 -4.78
C ARG A 12 14.09 -11.10 -4.65
N LYS A 13 13.64 -10.86 -3.43
CA LYS A 13 12.29 -10.40 -3.10
C LYS A 13 12.32 -9.00 -2.53
N LEU A 14 11.43 -8.13 -3.03
CA LEU A 14 11.01 -6.92 -2.34
C LEU A 14 9.77 -7.27 -1.52
N VAL A 15 9.78 -6.97 -0.23
CA VAL A 15 8.63 -7.11 0.67
C VAL A 15 8.22 -5.73 1.15
N ILE A 16 6.95 -5.38 0.94
CA ILE A 16 6.33 -4.15 1.41
C ILE A 16 5.25 -4.52 2.43
N ASP A 17 5.32 -3.94 3.63
CA ASP A 17 4.30 -4.11 4.67
C ASP A 17 3.77 -2.75 5.09
N ILE A 18 2.47 -2.49 4.88
CA ILE A 18 1.83 -1.24 5.27
C ILE A 18 0.95 -1.48 6.49
N GLY A 19 1.53 -1.20 7.67
CA GLY A 19 0.86 -1.24 8.95
C GLY A 19 0.06 0.03 9.26
N GLY A 20 -0.42 0.12 10.52
CA GLY A 20 -1.20 1.27 11.00
C GLY A 20 -0.36 2.52 11.27
N GLY A 21 0.84 2.35 11.83
CA GLY A 21 1.74 3.46 12.19
C GLY A 21 2.98 3.59 11.29
N SER A 22 3.44 2.49 10.71
CA SER A 22 4.65 2.43 9.89
C SER A 22 4.45 1.65 8.59
N THR A 23 5.45 1.72 7.75
CA THR A 23 5.59 0.89 6.55
C THR A 23 7.02 0.37 6.48
N GLU A 24 7.16 -0.93 6.32
CA GLU A 24 8.44 -1.61 6.19
C GLU A 24 8.70 -1.96 4.73
N LEU A 25 9.94 -1.72 4.27
CA LEU A 25 10.42 -2.08 2.95
C LEU A 25 11.70 -2.91 3.11
N VAL A 26 11.68 -4.13 2.60
CA VAL A 26 12.78 -5.08 2.75
C VAL A 26 13.14 -5.68 1.40
N ILE A 27 14.42 -5.64 1.02
CA ILE A 27 14.94 -6.47 -0.07
C ILE A 27 15.80 -7.57 0.53
N GLY A 28 15.50 -8.82 0.20
CA GLY A 28 16.23 -10.00 0.66
C GLY A 28 16.34 -11.08 -0.41
N GLU A 29 17.23 -12.04 -0.19
CA GLU A 29 17.41 -13.21 -1.06
C GLU A 29 17.94 -14.37 -0.20
N ASP A 30 17.42 -15.58 -0.39
CA ASP A 30 17.84 -16.79 0.34
C ASP A 30 17.86 -16.62 1.87
N PHE A 31 16.79 -16.05 2.43
CA PHE A 31 16.62 -15.73 3.87
C PHE A 31 17.57 -14.66 4.42
N GLU A 32 18.45 -14.08 3.60
CA GLU A 32 19.36 -13.02 4.00
C GLU A 32 18.83 -11.64 3.60
N PRO A 33 18.52 -10.74 4.57
CA PRO A 33 18.11 -9.39 4.26
C PRO A 33 19.29 -8.56 3.74
N ARG A 34 19.07 -7.78 2.69
CA ARG A 34 20.08 -6.90 2.08
C ARG A 34 19.81 -5.42 2.34
N LEU A 35 18.55 -5.01 2.23
CA LEU A 35 18.08 -3.69 2.61
C LEU A 35 16.88 -3.84 3.52
N VAL A 36 16.86 -3.10 4.63
CA VAL A 36 15.79 -3.15 5.62
C VAL A 36 15.52 -1.72 6.05
N GLU A 37 14.34 -1.22 5.71
CA GLU A 37 13.91 0.14 6.03
C GLU A 37 12.53 0.11 6.68
N SER A 38 12.30 1.05 7.61
CA SER A 38 10.97 1.35 8.12
C SER A 38 10.73 2.85 8.08
N ARG A 39 9.53 3.25 7.68
CA ARG A 39 9.10 4.65 7.58
C ARG A 39 7.81 4.85 8.36
N ARG A 40 7.73 5.96 9.11
CA ARG A 40 6.52 6.36 9.84
C ARG A 40 5.46 6.91 8.88
N MET A 41 4.73 6.02 8.23
CA MET A 41 3.69 6.32 7.24
C MET A 41 2.56 5.29 7.14
N GLY A 42 2.14 4.72 8.27
CA GLY A 42 1.05 3.74 8.27
C GLY A 42 -0.33 4.35 8.03
N CYS A 43 -1.29 3.51 7.65
CA CYS A 43 -2.63 3.92 7.22
C CYS A 43 -3.45 4.64 8.31
N VAL A 44 -3.29 4.30 9.59
CA VAL A 44 -3.97 4.98 10.71
C VAL A 44 -3.36 6.38 10.90
N SER A 45 -2.03 6.48 10.91
CA SER A 45 -1.33 7.77 11.05
C SER A 45 -1.65 8.73 9.90
N PHE A 46 -1.73 8.21 8.67
CA PHE A 46 -2.09 8.99 7.49
C PHE A 46 -3.56 9.37 7.46
N SER A 47 -4.46 8.50 7.96
CA SER A 47 -5.89 8.81 8.13
C SER A 47 -6.06 10.09 8.95
N GLN A 48 -5.43 10.13 10.13
CA GLN A 48 -5.50 11.26 11.05
C GLN A 48 -4.86 12.54 10.48
N ALA A 49 -3.74 12.41 9.76
CA ALA A 49 -2.98 13.55 9.27
C ALA A 49 -3.57 14.20 8.00
N TYR A 50 -4.11 13.39 7.08
CA TYR A 50 -4.45 13.86 5.72
C TYR A 50 -5.94 13.78 5.39
N PHE A 51 -6.74 13.03 6.17
CA PHE A 51 -8.17 12.86 5.94
C PHE A 51 -8.96 13.30 7.18
N PRO A 52 -8.86 14.58 7.60
CA PRO A 52 -9.57 15.07 8.79
C PRO A 52 -11.08 14.86 8.64
N GLY A 53 -11.71 14.33 9.68
CA GLY A 53 -13.15 13.99 9.68
C GLY A 53 -13.53 12.91 8.66
N GLY A 54 -12.57 12.13 8.16
CA GLY A 54 -12.79 11.08 7.16
C GLY A 54 -13.08 11.61 5.76
N VAL A 55 -12.83 12.90 5.48
CA VAL A 55 -13.17 13.53 4.20
C VAL A 55 -12.27 13.01 3.08
N ILE A 56 -12.89 12.44 2.06
CA ILE A 56 -12.25 11.97 0.83
C ILE A 56 -12.42 13.05 -0.25
N ASN A 57 -11.30 13.59 -0.71
CA ASN A 57 -11.22 14.44 -1.89
C ASN A 57 -9.83 14.29 -2.54
N LYS A 58 -9.68 14.88 -3.72
CA LYS A 58 -8.45 14.77 -4.51
C LYS A 58 -7.26 15.40 -3.78
N GLU A 59 -7.48 16.54 -3.13
CA GLU A 59 -6.46 17.32 -2.44
C GLU A 59 -5.89 16.56 -1.22
N ASN A 60 -6.76 15.98 -0.40
CA ASN A 60 -6.39 15.15 0.75
C ASN A 60 -5.59 13.92 0.30
N PHE A 61 -6.08 13.22 -0.73
CA PHE A 61 -5.40 12.05 -1.26
C PHE A 61 -4.02 12.40 -1.83
N GLN A 62 -3.93 13.48 -2.61
CA GLN A 62 -2.66 13.95 -3.16
C GLN A 62 -1.66 14.37 -2.08
N ARG A 63 -2.10 15.05 -1.01
CA ARG A 63 -1.23 15.39 0.13
C ARG A 63 -0.70 14.14 0.83
N ALA A 64 -1.55 13.14 1.06
CA ALA A 64 -1.13 11.86 1.63
C ALA A 64 -0.10 11.15 0.73
N ARG A 65 -0.38 11.05 -0.59
CA ARG A 65 0.53 10.44 -1.57
C ARG A 65 1.88 11.15 -1.59
N LEU A 66 1.88 12.49 -1.68
CA LEU A 66 3.12 13.29 -1.70
C LEU A 66 3.95 13.06 -0.43
N ALA A 67 3.30 13.02 0.74
CA ALA A 67 3.99 12.77 1.99
C ALA A 67 4.59 11.35 2.08
N ALA A 68 3.95 10.34 1.50
CA ALA A 68 4.53 9.00 1.39
C ALA A 68 5.74 9.01 0.46
N VAL A 69 5.63 9.62 -0.73
CA VAL A 69 6.76 9.77 -1.67
C VAL A 69 7.96 10.45 -1.01
N GLN A 70 7.76 11.56 -0.30
CA GLN A 70 8.82 12.27 0.41
C GLN A 70 9.54 11.40 1.46
N LYS A 71 8.81 10.51 2.15
CA LYS A 71 9.40 9.58 3.13
C LYS A 71 10.23 8.48 2.49
N LEU A 72 9.94 8.16 1.22
CA LEU A 72 10.62 7.14 0.42
C LEU A 72 11.72 7.71 -0.48
N GLU A 73 11.83 9.03 -0.59
CA GLU A 73 12.76 9.68 -1.52
C GLU A 73 14.22 9.25 -1.29
N THR A 74 14.64 9.18 -0.03
CA THR A 74 16.03 8.84 0.34
C THR A 74 16.40 7.39 0.11
N LEU A 75 15.42 6.48 -0.03
CA LEU A 75 15.65 5.04 -0.21
C LEU A 75 15.40 4.57 -1.66
N ALA A 76 14.62 5.33 -2.44
CA ALA A 76 14.15 4.91 -3.76
C ALA A 76 15.30 4.54 -4.72
N TRP A 77 16.37 5.33 -4.76
CA TRP A 77 17.51 5.04 -5.64
C TRP A 77 18.23 3.74 -5.26
N GLN A 78 18.50 3.56 -3.96
CA GLN A 78 19.19 2.37 -3.46
C GLN A 78 18.36 1.11 -3.67
N PHE A 79 17.06 1.15 -3.40
CA PHE A 79 16.16 0.02 -3.61
C PHE A 79 16.05 -0.36 -5.08
N ARG A 80 15.95 0.62 -6.00
CA ARG A 80 15.85 0.38 -7.44
C ARG A 80 17.14 -0.19 -8.03
N ILE A 81 18.30 0.27 -7.59
CA ILE A 81 19.59 -0.30 -8.01
C ILE A 81 19.79 -1.69 -7.47
N GLN A 82 19.41 -1.92 -6.21
CA GLN A 82 19.41 -3.27 -5.65
C GLN A 82 18.47 -4.17 -6.46
N GLY A 83 17.29 -3.69 -6.84
CA GLY A 83 16.33 -4.42 -7.65
C GLY A 83 15.77 -5.67 -6.94
N TRP A 84 14.83 -6.33 -7.61
CA TRP A 84 14.17 -7.54 -7.13
C TRP A 84 13.60 -8.32 -8.32
N THR A 85 13.39 -9.61 -8.15
CA THR A 85 12.74 -10.49 -9.12
C THR A 85 11.22 -10.51 -8.90
N VAL A 86 10.79 -10.46 -7.64
CA VAL A 86 9.38 -10.45 -7.25
C VAL A 86 9.14 -9.41 -6.17
N ALA A 87 8.00 -8.72 -6.23
CA ALA A 87 7.52 -7.85 -5.18
C ALA A 87 6.32 -8.51 -4.48
N LEU A 88 6.38 -8.58 -3.16
CA LEU A 88 5.38 -9.18 -2.31
C LEU A 88 4.87 -8.14 -1.33
N GLY A 89 3.56 -8.15 -1.10
CA GLY A 89 2.92 -7.23 -0.19
C GLY A 89 2.27 -7.95 0.99
N ALA A 90 2.38 -7.38 2.18
CA ALA A 90 1.81 -7.88 3.41
C ALA A 90 0.83 -6.87 4.05
N SER A 91 0.13 -7.34 5.08
CA SER A 91 -0.85 -6.59 5.89
C SER A 91 -2.17 -6.21 5.22
N GLY A 92 -3.10 -5.70 6.04
CA GLY A 92 -4.49 -5.47 5.67
C GLY A 92 -4.70 -4.43 4.56
N THR A 93 -3.76 -3.50 4.36
CA THR A 93 -3.87 -2.48 3.29
C THR A 93 -3.75 -3.12 1.92
N ILE A 94 -2.71 -3.93 1.72
CA ILE A 94 -2.46 -4.60 0.45
C ILE A 94 -3.52 -5.68 0.21
N LYS A 95 -3.88 -6.42 1.26
CA LYS A 95 -4.97 -7.40 1.19
C LYS A 95 -6.29 -6.76 0.75
N ALA A 96 -6.71 -5.66 1.38
CA ALA A 96 -7.95 -4.97 1.00
C ALA A 96 -7.90 -4.43 -0.43
N ALA A 97 -6.75 -3.90 -0.88
CA ALA A 97 -6.61 -3.44 -2.26
C ALA A 97 -6.78 -4.60 -3.26
N GLN A 98 -6.20 -5.76 -2.97
CA GLN A 98 -6.36 -6.97 -3.78
C GLN A 98 -7.81 -7.47 -3.78
N GLU A 99 -8.46 -7.54 -2.62
CA GLU A 99 -9.86 -7.99 -2.50
C GLU A 99 -10.82 -7.08 -3.28
N VAL A 100 -10.62 -5.76 -3.23
CA VAL A 100 -11.41 -4.79 -3.99
C VAL A 100 -11.17 -4.96 -5.50
N LEU A 101 -9.93 -5.12 -5.95
CA LEU A 101 -9.62 -5.35 -7.37
C LEU A 101 -10.29 -6.63 -7.89
N VAL A 102 -10.24 -7.72 -7.13
CA VAL A 102 -10.90 -8.98 -7.50
C VAL A 102 -12.42 -8.79 -7.56
N ALA A 103 -12.99 -8.11 -6.56
CA ALA A 103 -14.42 -7.84 -6.54
C ALA A 103 -14.87 -6.88 -7.66
N MET A 104 -13.97 -6.05 -8.19
CA MET A 104 -14.19 -5.22 -9.38
C MET A 104 -13.99 -5.95 -10.71
N GLY A 105 -13.52 -7.20 -10.69
CA GLY A 105 -13.44 -8.07 -11.88
C GLY A 105 -12.04 -8.47 -12.33
N GLU A 106 -10.97 -8.02 -11.65
CA GLU A 106 -9.60 -8.45 -11.94
C GLU A 106 -9.38 -9.90 -11.48
N LYS A 107 -8.79 -10.76 -12.33
CA LYS A 107 -8.82 -12.22 -12.11
C LYS A 107 -7.51 -12.83 -11.61
N ASP A 108 -6.40 -12.14 -11.79
CA ASP A 108 -5.06 -12.69 -11.56
C ASP A 108 -4.49 -12.32 -10.17
N GLY A 109 -5.17 -11.45 -9.42
CA GLY A 109 -4.77 -11.02 -8.07
C GLY A 109 -3.57 -10.08 -8.01
N PHE A 110 -2.99 -9.66 -9.16
CA PHE A 110 -1.85 -8.75 -9.17
C PHE A 110 -2.28 -7.30 -8.89
N ILE A 111 -1.43 -6.60 -8.15
CA ILE A 111 -1.55 -5.15 -7.96
C ILE A 111 -0.53 -4.49 -8.89
N THR A 112 -1.00 -3.61 -9.78
CA THR A 112 -0.16 -2.85 -10.72
C THR A 112 -0.42 -1.36 -10.57
N PRO A 113 0.49 -0.48 -11.05
CA PRO A 113 0.25 0.97 -11.02
C PRO A 113 -1.09 1.38 -11.64
N GLU A 114 -1.46 0.79 -12.77
CA GLU A 114 -2.70 1.10 -13.49
C GLU A 114 -3.93 0.71 -12.66
N ARG A 115 -3.88 -0.46 -12.01
CA ARG A 115 -4.95 -0.95 -11.13
C ARG A 115 -5.07 -0.13 -9.85
N LEU A 116 -3.96 0.34 -9.30
CA LEU A 116 -4.00 1.25 -8.15
C LEU A 116 -4.63 2.59 -8.54
N GLU A 117 -4.30 3.14 -9.71
CA GLU A 117 -4.96 4.37 -10.21
C GLU A 117 -6.46 4.13 -10.48
N MET A 118 -6.88 2.95 -10.94
CA MET A 118 -8.30 2.57 -10.99
C MET A 118 -8.98 2.62 -9.61
N LEU A 119 -8.35 2.05 -8.58
CA LEU A 119 -8.87 2.11 -7.20
C LEU A 119 -8.97 3.56 -6.71
N VAL A 120 -8.01 4.42 -7.04
CA VAL A 120 -8.06 5.86 -6.69
C VAL A 120 -9.26 6.52 -7.36
N ASN A 121 -9.50 6.24 -8.63
CA ASN A 121 -10.65 6.81 -9.35
C ASN A 121 -11.99 6.38 -8.74
N GLU A 122 -12.14 5.12 -8.34
CA GLU A 122 -13.34 4.65 -7.63
C GLU A 122 -13.47 5.25 -6.23
N LEU A 123 -12.36 5.33 -5.49
CA LEU A 123 -12.31 5.95 -4.16
C LEU A 123 -12.81 7.40 -4.21
N LEU A 124 -12.36 8.19 -5.19
CA LEU A 124 -12.69 9.62 -5.32
C LEU A 124 -14.15 9.91 -5.71
N LYS A 125 -14.94 8.87 -6.07
CA LYS A 125 -16.40 9.00 -6.22
C LYS A 125 -17.12 9.20 -4.89
N HIS A 126 -16.47 8.85 -3.79
CA HIS A 126 -16.99 8.95 -2.43
C HIS A 126 -16.44 10.21 -1.73
N LYS A 127 -17.22 10.77 -0.80
CA LYS A 127 -16.87 12.02 -0.10
C LYS A 127 -16.39 11.83 1.34
N ASN A 128 -16.70 10.67 1.94
CA ASN A 128 -16.34 10.38 3.32
C ASN A 128 -16.13 8.88 3.51
N PHE A 129 -15.31 8.48 4.48
CA PHE A 129 -15.14 7.08 4.88
C PHE A 129 -16.45 6.39 5.23
N ASP A 130 -17.37 7.07 5.91
CA ASP A 130 -18.67 6.48 6.29
C ASP A 130 -19.52 6.11 5.06
N ALA A 131 -19.41 6.91 4.00
CA ALA A 131 -20.11 6.71 2.73
C ALA A 131 -19.30 5.85 1.74
N LEU A 132 -18.07 5.44 2.09
CA LEU A 132 -17.21 4.68 1.19
C LEU A 132 -17.81 3.28 0.98
N SER A 133 -18.21 2.98 -0.25
CA SER A 133 -18.75 1.67 -0.60
C SER A 133 -18.02 1.16 -1.83
N LEU A 134 -17.03 0.29 -1.59
CA LEU A 134 -16.31 -0.42 -2.62
C LEU A 134 -16.61 -1.91 -2.50
N PRO A 135 -16.84 -2.63 -3.61
CA PRO A 135 -17.07 -4.06 -3.54
C PRO A 135 -15.84 -4.75 -2.95
N GLY A 136 -16.05 -5.72 -2.07
CA GLY A 136 -14.97 -6.44 -1.37
C GLY A 136 -14.33 -5.69 -0.21
N LEU A 137 -14.62 -4.39 0.00
CA LEU A 137 -14.09 -3.64 1.15
C LEU A 137 -14.97 -3.86 2.39
N SER A 138 -14.38 -4.36 3.47
CA SER A 138 -15.08 -4.53 4.75
C SER A 138 -15.27 -3.20 5.50
N GLU A 139 -16.28 -3.14 6.35
CA GLU A 139 -16.65 -1.94 7.12
C GLU A 139 -15.50 -1.41 7.99
N ASP A 140 -14.78 -2.30 8.67
CA ASP A 140 -13.63 -1.96 9.54
C ASP A 140 -12.44 -1.39 8.76
N ARG A 141 -12.39 -1.61 7.44
CA ARG A 141 -11.30 -1.15 6.57
C ARG A 141 -11.57 0.21 5.93
N LYS A 142 -12.80 0.71 5.93
CA LYS A 142 -13.17 1.99 5.28
C LYS A 142 -12.31 3.17 5.74
N ALA A 143 -12.13 3.32 7.04
CA ALA A 143 -11.41 4.44 7.64
C ALA A 143 -9.89 4.45 7.37
N VAL A 144 -9.35 3.33 6.90
CA VAL A 144 -7.91 3.14 6.66
C VAL A 144 -7.59 2.81 5.20
N PHE A 145 -8.60 2.63 4.34
CA PHE A 145 -8.39 2.25 2.95
C PHE A 145 -7.78 3.38 2.11
N ALA A 146 -8.37 4.57 2.11
CA ALA A 146 -7.83 5.73 1.38
C ALA A 146 -6.39 6.10 1.77
N PRO A 147 -6.05 6.26 3.08
CA PRO A 147 -4.67 6.56 3.47
C PRO A 147 -3.72 5.40 3.18
N GLY A 148 -4.17 4.15 3.33
CA GLY A 148 -3.37 2.98 2.98
C GLY A 148 -3.07 2.92 1.47
N LEU A 149 -4.07 3.21 0.62
CA LEU A 149 -3.92 3.25 -0.83
C LEU A 149 -2.93 4.35 -1.27
N ALA A 150 -2.96 5.52 -0.62
CA ALA A 150 -1.98 6.58 -0.87
C ALA A 150 -0.55 6.14 -0.55
N GLY A 151 -0.35 5.40 0.55
CA GLY A 151 0.95 4.80 0.89
C GLY A 151 1.38 3.75 -0.12
N LEU A 152 0.48 2.84 -0.50
CA LEU A 152 0.75 1.75 -1.45
C LEU A 152 1.12 2.27 -2.85
N LEU A 153 0.42 3.29 -3.35
CA LEU A 153 0.70 3.90 -4.65
C LEU A 153 2.06 4.63 -4.71
N SER A 154 2.68 4.85 -3.54
CA SER A 154 3.97 5.53 -3.43
C SER A 154 5.15 4.57 -3.20
N ALA A 155 4.87 3.32 -2.78
CA ALA A 155 5.83 2.33 -2.35
C ALA A 155 6.41 1.49 -3.49
#